data_AF-A0A660SQ59-F1
#
_entry.id   AF-A0A660SQ59-F1
#
_cell.length_a   1.000
_cell.length_b   1.000
_cell.length_c   1.000
_cell.angle_alpha   90.00
_cell.angle_beta   90.00
_cell.angle_gamma   90.00
#
_symmetry.space_group_name_H-M   'P 1'
#
loop_
_entity.id
_entity.type
_entity.pdbx_description
1 polymer ?
#
loop_
_entity_poly.entity_id
_entity_poly.type
_entity_poly.pdbx_seq_one_letter_code
_entity_poly.pdbx_strand_id
1 'polypeptide(L)'
;MSETVEPRITQISKSIIDSYGKLGGINHLSGPNLPSSGGVVAILETIETLIFPGFQSEEKLDDDLISYTIGAKTRRLVRELTVEIARSLEFAARNEGRELFPGCCRK
;
A
#
# COMPACT_ATOMS: atom_id res chain seq x y z
N MET A 1 -27.02 -27.59 -9.71
CA MET A 1 -26.11 -27.28 -8.58
C MET A 1 -25.65 -25.83 -8.51
N SER A 2 -25.73 -25.02 -9.59
CA SER A 2 -25.32 -23.60 -9.56
C SER A 2 -26.37 -22.65 -8.94
N GLU A 3 -27.66 -23.00 -9.03
CA GLU A 3 -28.78 -22.09 -8.78
C GLU A 3 -28.97 -21.69 -7.31
N THR A 4 -28.46 -22.47 -6.37
CA THR A 4 -28.60 -22.25 -4.91
C THR A 4 -27.38 -21.58 -4.28
N VAL A 5 -26.27 -21.46 -5.02
CA VAL A 5 -25.00 -20.94 -4.49
C VAL A 5 -25.02 -19.41 -4.43
N GLU A 6 -25.47 -18.78 -5.50
CA GLU A 6 -25.54 -17.32 -5.65
C GLU A 6 -26.34 -16.60 -4.54
N PRO A 7 -27.57 -17.05 -4.18
CA PRO A 7 -28.31 -16.44 -3.08
C PRO A 7 -27.60 -16.64 -1.72
N ARG A 8 -26.90 -17.76 -1.54
CA ARG A 8 -26.17 -18.05 -0.30
C ARG A 8 -24.91 -17.19 -0.17
N ILE A 9 -24.17 -16.99 -1.26
CA ILE A 9 -23.03 -16.05 -1.31
C ILE A 9 -23.49 -14.63 -1.00
N THR A 10 -24.62 -14.19 -1.57
CA THR A 10 -25.20 -12.86 -1.29
C THR A 10 -25.54 -12.69 0.20
N GLN A 11 -26.15 -13.70 0.82
CA GLN A 11 -26.49 -13.68 2.24
C GLN A 11 -25.23 -13.64 3.14
N ILE A 12 -24.20 -14.42 2.80
CA ILE A 12 -22.92 -14.42 3.52
C ILE A 12 -22.25 -13.05 3.40
N SER A 13 -22.14 -12.50 2.20
CA SER A 13 -21.57 -11.17 1.95
C SER A 13 -22.28 -10.09 2.76
N LYS A 14 -23.62 -10.10 2.78
CA LYS A 14 -24.40 -9.16 3.59
C LYS A 14 -24.10 -9.32 5.09
N SER A 15 -24.02 -10.55 5.58
CA SER A 15 -23.72 -10.82 6.99
C SER A 15 -22.31 -10.34 7.39
N ILE A 16 -21.33 -10.49 6.49
CA ILE A 16 -19.96 -9.98 6.67
C ILE A 16 -19.97 -8.45 6.70
N ILE A 17 -20.66 -7.79 5.76
CA ILE A 17 -20.79 -6.32 5.73
C ILE A 17 -21.47 -5.81 7.02
N ASP A 18 -22.56 -6.44 7.45
CA ASP A 18 -23.26 -6.08 8.68
C ASP A 18 -22.37 -6.26 9.92
N SER A 19 -21.44 -7.22 9.91
CA SER A 19 -20.48 -7.42 11.00
C SER A 19 -19.47 -6.26 11.13
N TYR A 20 -19.12 -5.62 10.00
CA TYR A 20 -18.20 -4.49 9.98
C TYR A 20 -18.73 -3.30 10.78
N GLY A 21 -20.03 -3.01 10.68
CA GLY A 21 -20.69 -1.95 11.44
C GLY A 21 -20.90 -2.27 12.92
N LYS A 22 -21.04 -3.55 13.28
CA LYS A 22 -21.29 -3.98 14.67
C LYS A 22 -20.04 -4.03 15.54
N LEU A 23 -18.92 -4.48 14.99
CA LEU A 23 -17.67 -4.68 15.73
C LEU A 23 -16.69 -3.51 15.59
N GLY A 24 -16.90 -2.60 14.63
CA GLY A 24 -16.28 -1.27 14.61
C GLY A 24 -14.75 -1.25 14.66
N GLY A 25 -14.09 -2.24 14.05
CA GLY A 25 -12.63 -2.36 14.02
C GLY A 25 -11.95 -1.59 12.88
N ILE A 26 -10.87 -2.18 12.33
CA ILE A 26 -9.94 -1.64 11.29
C ILE A 26 -10.62 -1.22 9.97
N ASN A 27 -11.95 -1.34 9.86
CA ASN A 27 -12.70 -1.06 8.64
C ASN A 27 -12.90 0.46 8.45
N HIS A 28 -11.79 1.11 8.10
CA HIS A 28 -11.71 2.51 7.77
C HIS A 28 -12.06 2.73 6.29
N LEU A 29 -13.22 2.23 5.86
CA LEU A 29 -13.70 2.34 4.47
C LEU A 29 -13.82 3.79 3.97
N SER A 30 -13.72 4.77 4.86
CA SER A 30 -13.91 6.20 4.56
C SER A 30 -12.90 7.14 5.20
N GLY A 31 -11.82 6.65 5.82
CA GLY A 31 -10.82 7.53 6.42
C GLY A 31 -9.41 7.35 5.85
N PRO A 32 -8.48 8.26 6.18
CA PRO A 32 -7.24 8.42 5.45
C PRO A 32 -6.37 7.17 5.43
N ASN A 33 -5.66 7.02 4.31
CA ASN A 33 -5.00 5.80 3.87
C ASN A 33 -4.03 5.26 4.93
N LEU A 34 -4.29 4.06 5.44
CA LEU A 34 -3.28 3.26 6.12
C LEU A 34 -2.08 3.05 5.17
N PRO A 35 -0.85 2.88 5.72
CA PRO A 35 0.26 2.45 4.90
C PRO A 35 -0.10 1.13 4.20
N SER A 36 0.16 1.06 2.90
CA SER A 36 -0.21 -0.09 2.07
C SER A 36 0.80 -1.21 2.28
N SER A 37 0.34 -2.38 2.74
CA SER A 37 1.23 -3.54 2.82
C SER A 37 1.88 -3.87 1.48
N GLY A 38 1.13 -3.75 0.38
CA GLY A 38 1.67 -3.94 -0.98
C GLY A 38 2.67 -2.85 -1.37
N GLY A 39 2.43 -1.61 -0.94
CA GLY A 39 3.35 -0.49 -1.16
C GLY A 39 4.69 -0.70 -0.44
N VAL A 40 4.65 -1.14 0.82
CA VAL A 40 5.86 -1.46 1.60
C VAL A 40 6.64 -2.61 0.99
N VAL A 41 5.97 -3.68 0.53
CA VAL A 41 6.64 -4.80 -0.16
C VAL A 41 7.34 -4.32 -1.43
N ALA A 42 6.67 -3.52 -2.27
CA ALA A 42 7.26 -3.00 -3.50
C ALA A 42 8.48 -2.08 -3.26
N ILE A 43 8.47 -1.32 -2.16
CA ILE A 43 9.60 -0.52 -1.70
C ILE A 43 10.79 -1.43 -1.35
N LEU A 44 10.53 -2.51 -0.58
CA LEU A 44 11.58 -3.46 -0.18
C LEU A 44 12.19 -4.16 -1.40
N GLU A 45 11.37 -4.63 -2.35
CA GLU A 45 11.85 -5.22 -3.61
C GLU A 45 12.71 -4.24 -4.41
N THR A 46 12.33 -2.96 -4.43
CA THR A 46 13.11 -1.92 -5.11
C THR A 46 14.45 -1.68 -4.42
N ILE A 47 14.48 -1.64 -3.08
CA ILE A 47 15.71 -1.52 -2.29
C ILE A 47 16.62 -2.74 -2.54
N GLU A 48 16.06 -3.94 -2.50
CA GLU A 48 16.81 -5.17 -2.72
C GLU A 48 17.45 -5.18 -4.13
N THR A 49 16.71 -4.72 -5.15
CA THR A 49 17.26 -4.59 -6.51
C THR A 49 18.37 -3.54 -6.60
N LEU A 50 18.33 -2.47 -5.78
CA LEU A 50 19.39 -1.45 -5.76
C LEU A 50 20.65 -1.96 -5.04
N ILE A 51 20.49 -2.77 -3.98
CA ILE A 51 21.61 -3.36 -3.24
C ILE A 51 22.24 -4.51 -4.03
N PHE A 52 21.41 -5.31 -4.71
CA PHE A 52 21.80 -6.49 -5.48
C PHE A 52 21.33 -6.39 -6.93
N PRO A 53 21.93 -5.49 -7.74
CA PRO A 53 21.55 -5.36 -9.15
C PRO A 53 21.81 -6.67 -9.91
N GLY A 54 20.78 -7.15 -10.61
CA GLY A 54 20.83 -8.41 -11.37
C GLY A 54 20.55 -9.69 -10.57
N PHE A 55 20.21 -9.59 -9.27
CA PHE A 55 19.85 -10.77 -8.47
C PHE A 55 18.43 -11.28 -8.72
N GLN A 56 17.45 -10.37 -8.81
CA GLN A 56 16.03 -10.71 -9.00
C GLN A 56 15.55 -10.68 -10.45
N SER A 57 16.30 -10.04 -11.35
CA SER A 57 15.90 -9.85 -12.74
C SER A 57 16.86 -10.58 -13.67
N GLU A 58 16.34 -11.33 -14.63
CA GLU A 58 17.10 -11.91 -15.76
C GLU A 58 17.66 -10.83 -16.72
N GLU A 59 17.52 -9.56 -16.37
CA GLU A 59 17.95 -8.43 -17.17
C GLU A 59 19.48 -8.39 -17.18
N LYS A 60 20.09 -8.69 -18.34
CA LYS A 60 21.51 -8.44 -18.56
C LYS A 60 21.74 -6.93 -18.44
N LEU A 61 22.23 -6.51 -17.29
CA LEU A 61 22.67 -5.15 -17.08
C LEU A 61 23.94 -4.96 -17.92
N ASP A 62 23.78 -4.33 -19.08
CA ASP A 62 24.91 -3.76 -19.80
C ASP A 62 25.44 -2.59 -18.96
N ASP A 63 26.76 -2.46 -18.83
CA ASP A 63 27.39 -1.46 -17.94
C ASP A 63 26.97 -0.02 -18.30
N ASP A 64 26.61 0.22 -19.56
CA ASP A 64 26.11 1.51 -20.03
C ASP A 64 24.67 1.81 -19.59
N LEU A 65 23.84 0.78 -19.37
CA LEU A 65 22.44 0.92 -18.99
C LEU A 65 22.23 0.96 -17.47
N ILE A 66 23.18 0.43 -16.70
CA ILE A 66 23.06 0.30 -15.24
C ILE A 66 22.81 1.65 -14.56
N SER A 67 23.50 2.70 -14.99
CA SER A 67 23.36 4.05 -14.41
C SER A 67 21.95 4.60 -14.60
N TYR A 68 21.37 4.37 -15.79
CA TYR A 68 20.00 4.77 -16.08
C TYR A 68 18.99 3.97 -15.24
N THR A 69 19.14 2.65 -15.20
CA THR A 69 18.25 1.76 -14.46
C THR A 69 18.27 2.04 -12.96
N ILE A 70 19.45 2.23 -12.37
CA ILE A 70 19.60 2.60 -10.97
C ILE A 70 18.99 3.98 -10.69
N GLY A 71 19.21 4.95 -11.56
CA GLY A 71 18.60 6.28 -11.45
C GLY A 71 17.07 6.23 -11.47
N ALA A 72 16.49 5.46 -12.39
CA ALA A 72 15.05 5.27 -12.49
C ALA A 72 14.45 4.58 -11.25
N LYS A 73 15.08 3.49 -10.78
CA LYS A 73 14.66 2.77 -9.56
C LYS A 73 14.78 3.65 -8.31
N THR A 74 15.85 4.42 -8.18
CA THR A 74 16.05 5.35 -7.06
C THR A 74 14.98 6.43 -7.03
N ARG A 75 14.65 7.03 -8.18
CA ARG A 75 13.59 8.04 -8.28
C ARG A 75 12.23 7.47 -7.92
N ARG A 76 11.94 6.25 -8.38
CA ARG A 76 10.70 5.52 -8.01
C ARG A 76 10.64 5.28 -6.50
N LEU A 77 11.73 4.78 -5.91
CA LEU A 77 11.83 4.49 -4.49
C LEU A 77 11.54 5.73 -3.64
N VAL A 78 12.13 6.88 -3.97
CA VAL A 78 11.87 8.14 -3.24
C VAL A 78 10.40 8.50 -3.26
N ARG A 79 9.74 8.40 -4.42
CA ARG A 79 8.31 8.71 -4.55
C ARG A 79 7.46 7.79 -3.69
N GLU A 80 7.73 6.48 -3.73
CA GLU A 80 6.94 5.48 -3.02
C GLU A 80 7.16 5.58 -1.50
N LEU A 81 8.41 5.72 -1.05
CA LEU A 81 8.73 5.98 0.36
C LEU A 81 8.04 7.25 0.88
N THR A 82 8.07 8.35 0.12
CA THR A 82 7.44 9.61 0.54
C THR A 82 5.96 9.42 0.82
N VAL A 83 5.25 8.68 -0.05
CA VAL A 83 3.82 8.40 0.11
C VAL A 83 3.56 7.52 1.33
N GLU A 84 4.30 6.42 1.49
CA GLU A 84 4.07 5.48 2.60
C GLU A 84 4.51 6.06 3.96
N ILE A 85 5.56 6.87 4.00
CA ILE A 85 5.97 7.60 5.21
C ILE A 85 4.91 8.62 5.60
N ALA A 86 4.39 9.40 4.64
CA ALA A 86 3.32 10.37 4.92
C ALA A 86 2.09 9.69 5.52
N ARG A 87 1.64 8.57 4.92
CA ARG A 87 0.54 7.76 5.46
C ARG A 87 0.83 7.23 6.86
N SER A 88 2.05 6.77 7.10
CA SER A 88 2.47 6.24 8.41
C SER A 88 2.47 7.33 9.48
N LEU A 89 2.95 8.53 9.15
CA LEU A 89 2.94 9.67 10.06
C LEU A 89 1.53 10.16 10.34
N GLU A 90 0.68 10.28 9.32
CA GLU A 90 -0.73 10.62 9.46
C GLU A 90 -1.45 9.62 10.35
N PHE A 91 -1.23 8.32 10.13
CA PHE A 91 -1.79 7.26 10.96
C PHE A 91 -1.34 7.36 12.43
N ALA A 92 -0.03 7.48 12.66
CA ALA A 92 0.53 7.60 14.01
C ALA A 92 -0.02 8.84 14.73
N ALA A 93 -0.14 9.96 14.02
CA ALA A 93 -0.71 11.19 14.56
C ALA A 93 -2.17 11.06 14.98
N ARG A 94 -2.98 10.45 14.12
CA ARG A 94 -4.39 10.18 14.46
C ARG A 94 -4.52 9.26 15.66
N ASN A 95 -3.66 8.24 15.76
CA ASN A 95 -3.65 7.33 16.90
C ASN A 95 -3.27 8.02 18.22
N GLU A 96 -2.43 9.07 18.15
CA GLU A 96 -2.06 9.92 19.29
C GLU A 96 -3.02 11.10 19.52
N GLY A 97 -4.10 11.23 18.72
CA GLY A 97 -5.07 12.32 18.82
C GLY A 97 -4.56 13.68 18.34
N ARG A 98 -3.45 13.72 17.58
CA ARG A 98 -2.86 14.94 17.00
C ARG A 98 -3.21 15.05 15.50
N GLU A 99 -3.55 16.25 15.04
CA GLU A 99 -3.63 16.56 13.61
C GLU A 99 -2.29 17.14 13.15
N LEU A 100 -1.55 16.39 12.32
CA LEU A 100 -0.26 16.86 11.78
C LEU A 100 -0.43 18.03 10.79
N PHE A 101 -1.54 18.05 10.04
CA PHE A 101 -1.82 19.08 9.04
C PHE A 101 -3.29 19.49 9.10
N PRO A 102 -3.65 20.62 9.76
CA PRO A 102 -4.99 21.15 9.68
C PRO A 102 -5.29 21.56 8.23
N GLY A 103 -6.13 20.78 7.53
CA GLY A 103 -6.66 21.14 6.21
C GLY A 103 -6.10 20.40 4.98
N CYS A 104 -5.27 19.36 5.10
CA CYS A 104 -4.77 18.64 3.92
C CYS A 104 -5.79 17.64 3.32
N CYS A 105 -6.87 17.29 4.04
CA CYS A 105 -7.95 16.43 3.55
C CYS A 105 -9.00 17.17 2.70
N ARG A 106 -8.58 18.08 1.81
CA ARG A 106 -9.43 18.55 0.71
C ARG A 106 -8.71 18.40 -0.61
N LYS A 107 -9.00 17.30 -1.31
CA LYS A 107 -9.29 17.28 -2.75
C LYS A 107 -9.89 15.94 -3.13
#